data_AF-A0A9E5G2W2-F1
#
_entry.id   AF-A0A9E5G2W2-F1
#
_cell.length_a   1.000
_cell.length_b   1.000
_cell.length_c   1.000
_cell.angle_alpha   90.00
_cell.angle_beta   90.00
_cell.angle_gamma   90.00
#
_symmetry.space_group_name_H-M   'P 1'
#
loop_
_entity.id
_entity.type
_entity.pdbx_description
1 polymer ?
#
loop_
_entity_poly.entity_id
_entity_poly.type
_entity_poly.pdbx_seq_one_letter_code
_entity_poly.pdbx_strand_id
1 'polypeptide(L)'
;MRNEANSPYVGKEKRTAIMTLYAVSILITLAGVVFAVFSTVNGIKIPVLSSEIPGAVFGVVIAFLGVRYFLSVQKLKAEVYKSTSTFSWSNFKKVKKSKS
;
A
#
# COMPACT_ATOMS: atom_id res chain seq x y z
N MET A 1 8.31 17.08 -38.36
CA MET A 1 8.71 17.78 -37.11
C MET A 1 7.46 18.28 -36.39
N ARG A 2 7.04 17.60 -35.32
CA ARG A 2 6.24 18.18 -34.21
C ARG A 2 6.65 17.46 -32.94
N ASN A 3 7.58 18.08 -32.22
CA ASN A 3 7.94 17.68 -30.86
C ASN A 3 6.82 18.15 -29.94
N GLU A 4 5.82 17.29 -29.74
CA GLU A 4 4.86 17.51 -28.67
C GLU A 4 5.53 17.11 -27.37
N ALA A 5 6.02 18.12 -26.65
CA ALA A 5 6.48 18.01 -25.29
C ALA A 5 5.31 17.55 -24.40
N ASN A 6 5.10 16.24 -24.33
CA ASN A 6 4.23 15.59 -23.36
C ASN A 6 4.86 15.79 -21.98
N SER A 7 4.56 16.93 -21.36
CA SER A 7 4.81 17.12 -19.94
C SER A 7 4.10 15.99 -19.19
N PRO A 8 4.77 15.23 -18.30
CA PRO A 8 4.17 14.11 -17.59
C PRO A 8 3.18 14.65 -16.55
N TYR A 9 1.96 14.98 -17.00
CA TYR A 9 0.90 15.46 -16.13
C TYR A 9 0.36 14.26 -15.36
N VAL A 10 0.99 13.97 -14.22
CA VAL A 10 0.50 12.97 -13.28
C VAL A 10 -0.84 13.47 -12.73
N GLY A 11 -1.93 12.84 -13.15
CA GLY A 11 -3.28 13.18 -12.69
C GLY A 11 -3.35 13.21 -11.15
N LYS A 12 -4.02 14.23 -10.61
CA LYS A 12 -4.15 14.46 -9.16
C LYS A 12 -4.64 13.21 -8.42
N GLU A 13 -5.56 12.46 -9.02
CA GLU A 13 -6.10 11.20 -8.49
C GLU A 13 -5.03 10.13 -8.24
N LYS A 14 -4.13 9.91 -9.22
CA LYS A 14 -3.02 8.95 -9.10
C LYS A 14 -2.11 9.33 -7.94
N ARG A 15 -1.81 10.62 -7.80
CA ARG A 15 -0.96 11.14 -6.72
C ARG A 15 -1.62 10.93 -5.35
N THR A 16 -2.92 11.21 -5.23
CA THR A 16 -3.67 11.02 -3.99
C THR A 16 -3.71 9.55 -3.59
N ALA A 17 -4.00 8.64 -4.51
CA ALA A 17 -4.06 7.20 -4.22
C ALA A 17 -2.70 6.66 -3.72
N ILE A 18 -1.60 7.03 -4.38
CA ILE A 18 -0.25 6.63 -3.97
C ILE A 18 0.12 7.23 -2.60
N MET A 19 -0.22 8.49 -2.34
CA MET A 19 0.00 9.13 -1.03
C MET A 19 -0.75 8.41 0.09
N THR A 20 -2.01 8.04 -0.13
CA THR A 20 -2.81 7.29 0.85
C THR A 20 -2.19 5.92 1.12
N LEU A 21 -1.79 5.19 0.08
CA LEU A 21 -1.12 3.89 0.22
C LEU A 21 0.18 3.99 1.03
N TYR A 22 0.97 5.05 0.80
CA TYR A 22 2.15 5.33 1.60
C TYR A 22 1.81 5.58 3.07
N ALA A 23 0.85 6.48 3.34
CA ALA A 23 0.45 6.82 4.70
C ALA A 23 -0.02 5.58 5.46
N VAL A 24 -0.87 4.75 4.84
CA VAL A 24 -1.35 3.49 5.44
C VAL A 24 -0.20 2.53 5.71
N SER A 25 0.75 2.37 4.78
CA SER A 25 1.90 1.47 5.00
C SER A 25 2.78 1.91 6.18
N ILE A 26 2.98 3.22 6.35
CA ILE A 26 3.72 3.78 7.49
C ILE A 26 2.95 3.54 8.79
N LEU A 27 1.63 3.80 8.80
CA LEU A 27 0.78 3.56 9.96
C LEU A 27 0.81 2.09 10.41
N ILE A 28 0.72 1.15 9.47
CA ILE A 28 0.83 -0.30 9.76
C ILE A 28 2.19 -0.62 10.37
N THR A 29 3.27 -0.05 9.81
CA THR A 29 4.63 -0.28 10.32
C THR A 29 4.77 0.20 11.76
N LEU A 30 4.33 1.43 12.04
CA LEU A 30 4.38 2.02 13.38
C LEU A 30 3.51 1.24 14.37
N ALA A 31 2.30 0.83 13.96
CA ALA A 31 1.43 0.01 14.79
C ALA A 31 2.10 -1.32 15.17
N GLY A 32 2.78 -1.98 14.24
CA GLY A 32 3.53 -3.20 14.51
C GLY A 32 4.68 -2.99 15.50
N VAL A 33 5.47 -1.93 15.32
CA VAL A 33 6.59 -1.58 16.22
C VAL A 33 6.07 -1.27 17.62
N VAL A 34 5.06 -0.41 17.73
CA VAL A 34 4.44 -0.05 19.02
C VAL A 34 3.90 -1.29 19.71
N PHE A 35 3.18 -2.15 18.98
CA PHE A 35 2.66 -3.40 19.53
C PHE A 35 3.78 -4.34 19.99
N ALA A 36 4.87 -4.44 19.23
CA ALA A 36 6.02 -5.26 19.61
C ALA A 36 6.67 -4.79 20.91
N VAL A 37 6.95 -3.49 21.01
CA VAL A 37 7.54 -2.87 22.21
C VAL A 37 6.60 -2.98 23.40
N PHE A 38 5.34 -2.64 23.23
CA PHE A 38 4.33 -2.72 24.28
C PHE A 38 4.17 -4.15 24.80
N SER A 39 4.12 -5.13 23.91
CA SER A 39 4.04 -6.54 24.30
C SER A 39 5.29 -7.02 25.03
N THR A 40 6.47 -6.51 24.66
CA THR A 40 7.74 -6.88 25.33
C THR A 40 7.79 -6.33 26.74
N VAL A 41 7.46 -5.05 26.92
CA VAL A 41 7.49 -4.38 28.24
C VAL A 41 6.49 -4.98 29.21
N ASN A 42 5.29 -5.33 28.73
CA ASN A 42 4.23 -5.88 29.57
C ASN A 42 4.26 -7.42 29.67
N GLY A 43 5.22 -8.09 29.04
CA GLY A 43 5.31 -9.55 29.06
C GLY A 43 4.08 -10.25 28.47
N ILE A 44 3.40 -9.62 27.50
CA ILE A 44 2.17 -10.15 26.93
C ILE A 44 2.48 -11.43 26.15
N LYS A 45 1.79 -12.50 26.53
CA LYS A 45 1.84 -13.79 25.85
C LYS A 45 0.48 -14.11 25.26
N ILE A 46 0.48 -14.62 24.04
CA ILE A 46 -0.73 -14.99 23.31
C ILE A 46 -0.73 -16.51 23.15
N PRO A 47 -1.75 -17.22 23.66
CA PRO A 47 -1.86 -18.66 23.48
C PRO A 47 -2.27 -18.98 22.04
N VAL A 48 -1.45 -19.78 21.35
CA VAL A 48 -1.68 -20.21 19.97
C VAL A 48 -1.45 -21.72 19.88
N LEU A 49 -2.49 -22.49 19.53
CA LEU A 49 -2.41 -23.94 19.30
C LEU A 49 -1.64 -24.69 20.42
N SER A 50 -1.93 -24.35 21.68
CA SER A 50 -1.30 -24.87 22.92
C SER A 50 0.10 -24.34 23.28
N SER A 51 0.66 -23.37 22.55
CA SER A 51 1.93 -22.72 22.91
C SER A 51 1.74 -21.24 23.25
N GLU A 52 2.45 -20.75 24.26
CA GLU A 52 2.48 -19.33 24.60
C GLU A 52 3.52 -18.59 23.74
N ILE A 53 3.05 -17.83 22.76
CA ILE A 53 3.93 -17.04 21.91
C ILE A 53 4.01 -15.61 22.46
N PRO A 54 5.22 -15.02 22.61
CA PRO A 54 5.33 -13.61 22.96
C PRO A 54 4.61 -12.75 21.93
N GLY A 55 3.73 -11.85 22.39
CA GLY A 55 2.99 -10.94 21.49
C GLY A 55 3.92 -10.05 20.66
N ALA A 56 5.17 -9.87 21.11
CA ALA A 56 6.23 -9.19 20.39
C ALA A 56 6.46 -9.79 18.99
N VAL A 57 6.34 -11.11 18.84
CA VAL A 57 6.49 -11.80 17.55
C VAL A 57 5.45 -11.31 16.55
N PHE A 58 4.20 -11.16 16.97
CA PHE A 58 3.14 -10.64 16.11
C PHE A 58 3.40 -9.18 15.73
N GLY A 59 3.87 -8.36 16.65
CA GLY A 59 4.24 -6.98 16.36
C GLY A 59 5.36 -6.87 15.32
N VAL A 60 6.38 -7.73 15.42
CA VAL A 60 7.47 -7.82 14.43
C VAL A 60 6.93 -8.25 13.07
N VAL A 61 6.02 -9.22 13.01
CA VAL A 61 5.38 -9.65 11.74
C VAL A 61 4.58 -8.50 11.11
N ILE A 62 3.78 -7.77 11.91
CA ILE A 62 3.01 -6.62 11.43
C ILE A 62 3.95 -5.51 10.92
N ALA A 63 5.01 -5.21 11.66
CA ALA A 63 6.01 -4.21 11.26
C ALA A 63 6.69 -4.61 9.94
N PHE A 64 7.09 -5.88 9.80
CA PHE A 64 7.66 -6.42 8.57
C PHE A 64 6.70 -6.29 7.38
N LEU A 65 5.41 -6.61 7.57
CA LEU A 65 4.39 -6.43 6.53
C LEU A 65 4.25 -4.95 6.14
N GLY A 66 4.23 -4.04 7.11
CA GLY A 66 4.20 -2.60 6.86
C GLY A 66 5.37 -2.12 6.00
N VAL A 67 6.61 -2.51 6.35
CA VAL A 67 7.81 -2.20 5.57
C VAL A 67 7.74 -2.80 4.16
N ARG A 68 7.29 -4.06 4.05
CA ARG A 68 7.11 -4.73 2.75
C ARG A 68 6.09 -3.99 1.87
N TYR A 69 5.01 -3.47 2.46
CA TYR A 69 4.03 -2.68 1.74
C TYR A 69 4.60 -1.33 1.31
N PHE A 70 5.37 -0.66 2.16
CA PHE A 70 6.05 0.58 1.79
C PHE A 70 6.95 0.41 0.55
N LEU A 71 7.73 -0.67 0.49
CA LEU A 71 8.57 -1.00 -0.68
C LEU A 71 7.73 -1.34 -1.91
N SER A 72 6.61 -2.04 -1.73
CA SER A 72 5.68 -2.34 -2.83
C SER A 72 5.05 -1.07 -3.40
N VAL A 73 4.67 -0.11 -2.55
CA VAL A 73 4.13 1.19 -2.96
C VAL A 73 5.19 2.04 -3.67
N GLN A 74 6.47 1.97 -3.25
CA GLN A 74 7.58 2.58 -4.00
C GLN A 74 7.67 2.07 -5.44
N LYS A 75 7.61 0.74 -5.62
CA LYS A 75 7.62 0.11 -6.95
C LYS A 75 6.38 0.52 -7.76
N LEU A 76 5.20 0.53 -7.13
CA LEU A 76 3.96 0.95 -7.77
C LEU A 76 4.00 2.41 -8.22
N LYS A 77 4.56 3.30 -7.39
CA LYS A 77 4.77 4.72 -7.76
C LYS A 77 5.63 4.81 -9.02
N ALA A 78 6.73 4.07 -9.10
CA ALA A 78 7.61 4.08 -10.27
C ALA A 78 6.87 3.63 -11.54
N GLU A 79 6.00 2.63 -11.45
CA GLU A 79 5.22 2.14 -12.59
C GLU A 79 4.09 3.10 -13.00
N VAL A 80 3.31 3.60 -12.03
CA VAL A 80 2.16 4.49 -12.27
C VAL A 80 2.56 5.87 -12.78
N TYR A 81 3.79 6.30 -12.48
CA TYR A 81 4.35 7.57 -12.95
C TYR A 81 5.02 7.47 -14.32
N LYS A 82 5.14 6.27 -14.93
CA LYS A 82 5.57 6.16 -16.33
C LYS A 82 4.57 6.88 -17.23
N SER A 83 5.09 7.76 -18.10
CA SER A 83 4.32 8.61 -19.02
C SER A 83 3.43 7.84 -19.99
N THR A 84 3.71 6.56 -20.21
CA THR A 84 2.94 5.65 -21.06
C THR A 84 1.73 5.01 -20.36
N SER A 85 1.63 5.11 -19.03
CA SER A 85 0.51 4.51 -18.29
C SER A 85 -0.64 5.53 -18.17
N THR A 86 -1.71 5.36 -18.93
CA THR A 86 -2.96 6.10 -18.75
C THR A 86 -3.98 5.19 -18.08
N PHE A 87 -4.59 5.66 -16.99
CA PHE A 87 -5.67 4.92 -16.33
C PHE A 87 -6.93 5.08 -17.18
N SER A 88 -7.27 4.06 -17.97
CA SER A 88 -8.41 4.13 -18.87
C SER A 88 -9.70 3.69 -18.19
N TRP A 89 -10.52 4.66 -17.80
CA TRP A 89 -11.89 4.43 -17.33
C TRP A 89 -12.82 3.90 -18.43
N SER A 90 -12.42 3.94 -19.71
CA SER A 90 -13.24 3.36 -20.79
C SER A 90 -13.40 1.84 -20.64
N ASN A 91 -12.42 1.15 -20.05
CA ASN A 91 -12.49 -0.28 -19.75
C ASN A 91 -13.55 -0.62 -18.69
N PHE A 92 -13.92 0.36 -17.84
CA PHE A 92 -14.92 0.18 -16.78
C PHE A 92 -16.29 0.73 -17.14
N LYS A 93 -16.45 1.39 -18.31
CA LYS A 93 -17.77 1.78 -18.79
C LYS A 93 -18.53 0.53 -19.25
N LYS A 94 -19.59 0.19 -18.51
CA LYS A 94 -20.59 -0.78 -18.96
C LYS A 94 -21.16 -0.29 -20.29
N VAL A 95 -20.81 -0.96 -21.39
CA VAL A 95 -21.45 -0.73 -22.69
C VAL A 95 -22.92 -1.10 -22.51
N LYS A 96 -23.81 -0.12 -22.48
CA LYS A 96 -25.24 -0.38 -22.56
C LYS A 96 -25.48 -1.01 -23.94
N LYS A 97 -25.61 -2.33 -24.00
CA LYS A 97 -26.16 -3.01 -25.19
C LYS A 97 -27.51 -2.35 -25.47
N SER A 98 -27.61 -1.56 -26.54
CA SER A 98 -28.93 -1.21 -27.07
C SER A 98 -29.57 -2.51 -27.53
N LYS A 99 -30.74 -2.83 -26.96
CA LYS A 99 -31.56 -3.93 -27.48
C LYS A 99 -31.91 -3.59 -28.92
N SER A 100 -31.37 -4.38 -29.85
CA SER A 100 -31.90 -4.49 -31.21
C SER A 100 -33.12 -5.38 -31.21
#